data_AF-Q74C89-F1
#
_entry.id   AF-Q74C89-F1
#
_cell.length_a   1.000
_cell.length_b   1.000
_cell.length_c   1.000
_cell.angle_alpha   90.00
_cell.angle_beta   90.00
_cell.angle_gamma   90.00
#
_symmetry.space_group_name_H-M   'P 1'
#
loop_
_entity.id
_entity.type
_entity.pdbx_description
1 polymer ?
#
loop_
_entity_poly.entity_id
_entity_poly.type
_entity_poly.pdbx_seq_one_letter_code
_entity_poly.pdbx_strand_id
1 'polypeptide(L)'
;MSLYAPGSRKLVFFNAFVAVSLWATLNAQSVSAAERVSPHDAQGACLSCHIATERDLRSDRLSGDGKSQLKSDANGVCLQCHGIDFGHGVGKKPEMNRKGLPLDGDGLIACAITCHDMHVVAAENPHQKAYHLRIPVEDLCFSCHDR
;
A
#
# COMPACT_ATOMS: atom_id res chain seq x y z
N MET A 1 -57.11 -61.89 -31.06
CA MET A 1 -56.85 -60.71 -31.92
C MET A 1 -56.53 -59.56 -30.98
N SER A 2 -55.32 -59.36 -30.47
CA SER A 2 -54.11 -58.82 -31.14
C SER A 2 -54.42 -57.75 -32.19
N LEU A 3 -53.98 -56.51 -31.95
CA LEU A 3 -53.09 -55.73 -32.84
C LEU A 3 -52.74 -54.34 -32.22
N TYR A 4 -51.44 -54.15 -31.96
CA TYR A 4 -50.61 -52.95 -32.23
C TYR A 4 -50.73 -51.61 -31.46
N ALA A 5 -49.56 -51.23 -30.91
CA ALA A 5 -49.14 -49.92 -30.36
C ALA A 5 -48.87 -48.87 -31.49
N PRO A 6 -48.61 -47.55 -31.22
CA PRO A 6 -47.40 -47.01 -30.55
C PRO A 6 -47.71 -45.83 -29.59
N GLY A 7 -46.93 -45.50 -28.54
CA GLY A 7 -45.54 -45.07 -28.56
C GLY A 7 -45.44 -43.56 -28.29
N SER A 8 -44.75 -43.15 -27.23
CA SER A 8 -43.90 -41.94 -27.24
C SER A 8 -42.98 -41.96 -26.02
N ARG A 9 -41.72 -42.32 -26.29
CA ARG A 9 -40.61 -42.23 -25.34
C ARG A 9 -40.34 -40.75 -25.07
N LYS A 10 -40.69 -40.25 -23.88
CA LYS A 10 -40.23 -38.92 -23.44
C LYS A 10 -38.86 -39.05 -22.79
N LEU A 11 -37.92 -38.37 -23.45
CA LEU A 11 -36.60 -37.89 -23.03
C LEU A 11 -36.19 -38.23 -21.58
N VAL A 12 -35.15 -39.07 -21.46
CA VAL A 12 -34.22 -39.06 -20.33
C VAL A 12 -32.88 -38.59 -20.87
N PHE A 13 -32.65 -37.28 -20.85
CA PHE A 13 -31.34 -36.67 -21.05
C PHE A 13 -31.20 -35.47 -20.12
N PHE A 14 -31.11 -35.74 -18.82
CA PHE A 14 -30.64 -34.78 -17.81
C PHE A 14 -29.49 -35.46 -17.05
N ASN A 15 -28.37 -35.67 -17.73
CA ASN A 15 -27.12 -36.01 -17.08
C ASN A 15 -25.99 -35.27 -17.81
N ALA A 16 -25.06 -34.74 -17.02
CA ALA A 16 -23.79 -34.15 -17.41
C ALA A 16 -23.73 -32.65 -17.78
N PHE A 17 -24.23 -31.77 -16.90
CA PHE A 17 -23.80 -30.35 -16.93
C PHE A 17 -23.53 -29.73 -15.55
N VAL A 18 -23.18 -30.54 -14.54
CA VAL A 18 -22.85 -30.04 -13.18
C VAL A 18 -21.38 -30.27 -12.79
N ALA A 19 -20.58 -30.95 -13.62
CA ALA A 19 -19.22 -31.38 -13.22
C ALA A 19 -18.06 -30.51 -13.75
N VAL A 20 -18.31 -29.44 -14.52
CA VAL A 20 -17.22 -28.62 -15.11
C VAL A 20 -17.06 -27.26 -14.42
N SER A 21 -18.05 -26.81 -13.64
CA SER A 21 -18.02 -25.48 -13.02
C SER A 21 -17.25 -25.41 -11.69
N LEU A 22 -16.76 -26.54 -11.16
CA LEU A 22 -16.13 -26.59 -9.83
C LEU A 22 -14.59 -26.55 -9.81
N TRP A 23 -13.94 -26.53 -10.98
CA TRP A 23 -12.46 -26.54 -11.07
C TRP A 23 -11.86 -25.19 -11.49
N ALA A 24 -12.69 -24.15 -11.71
CA ALA A 24 -12.20 -22.85 -12.16
C ALA A 24 -11.90 -21.84 -11.02
N THR A 25 -12.13 -22.19 -9.75
CA THR A 25 -12.03 -21.23 -8.62
C THR A 25 -10.83 -21.44 -7.69
N LEU A 26 -9.92 -22.37 -7.96
CA LEU A 26 -8.81 -22.70 -7.04
C LEU A 26 -7.46 -22.06 -7.39
N ASN A 27 -7.35 -21.29 -8.47
CA ASN A 27 -6.11 -20.58 -8.84
C ASN A 27 -6.24 -19.05 -8.72
N ALA A 28 -7.04 -18.57 -7.76
CA ALA A 28 -6.84 -17.23 -7.23
C ALA A 28 -5.55 -17.26 -6.41
N GLN A 29 -4.40 -17.25 -7.09
CA GLN A 29 -3.12 -16.96 -6.47
C GLN A 29 -3.27 -15.57 -5.85
N SER A 30 -3.39 -15.54 -4.52
CA SER A 30 -3.28 -14.32 -3.74
C SER A 30 -1.91 -13.73 -4.09
N VAL A 31 -1.90 -12.73 -4.96
CA VAL A 31 -0.73 -11.90 -5.20
C VAL A 31 -0.35 -11.37 -3.82
N SER A 32 0.71 -11.93 -3.23
CA SER A 32 1.16 -11.50 -1.92
C SER A 32 1.47 -10.02 -2.03
N ALA A 33 0.66 -9.17 -1.39
CA ALA A 33 0.89 -7.74 -1.36
C ALA A 33 2.34 -7.54 -0.92
N ALA A 34 3.14 -6.90 -1.77
CA ALA A 34 4.57 -6.80 -1.56
C ALA A 34 4.84 -6.24 -0.16
N GLU A 35 5.67 -6.95 0.62
CA GLU A 35 5.88 -6.62 2.02
C GLU A 35 6.53 -5.24 2.14
N ARG A 36 5.83 -4.34 2.83
CA ARG A 36 6.35 -3.00 3.14
C ARG A 36 7.18 -3.09 4.42
N VAL A 37 8.42 -2.62 4.34
CA VAL A 37 9.37 -2.67 5.44
C VAL A 37 9.70 -1.23 5.86
N SER A 38 9.81 -1.01 7.16
CA SER A 38 10.28 0.27 7.71
C SER A 38 11.79 0.36 7.60
N PRO A 39 12.35 1.54 7.27
CA PRO A 39 13.79 1.71 7.13
C PRO A 39 14.56 1.87 8.44
N HIS A 40 13.88 1.97 9.59
CA HIS A 40 14.50 2.36 10.86
C HIS A 40 14.82 1.21 11.84
N ASP A 41 14.74 -0.05 11.43
CA ASP A 41 15.49 -1.22 11.95
C ASP A 41 14.98 -2.50 11.26
N ALA A 42 15.74 -3.60 11.37
CA ALA A 42 15.36 -4.91 10.81
C ALA A 42 14.09 -5.52 11.44
N GLN A 43 13.55 -4.92 12.51
CA GLN A 43 12.28 -5.29 13.14
C GLN A 43 11.15 -4.28 12.90
N GLY A 44 11.38 -3.26 12.07
CA GLY A 44 10.43 -2.19 11.78
C GLY A 44 9.61 -1.77 12.98
N ALA A 45 10.24 -1.26 14.05
CA ALA A 45 9.54 -0.88 15.27
C ALA A 45 8.48 0.20 15.00
N CYS A 46 7.27 -0.22 14.60
CA CYS A 46 6.20 0.69 14.19
C CYS A 46 5.90 1.67 15.32
N LEU A 47 6.07 1.22 16.57
CA LEU A 47 5.93 2.01 17.79
C LEU A 47 6.91 3.18 17.90
N SER A 48 7.98 3.26 17.12
CA SER A 48 8.84 4.44 17.10
C SER A 48 8.12 5.65 16.53
N CYS A 49 7.23 5.45 15.55
CA CYS A 49 6.48 6.51 14.89
C CYS A 49 4.98 6.49 15.22
N HIS A 50 4.41 5.29 15.35
CA HIS A 50 2.98 5.06 15.55
C HIS A 50 2.63 4.90 17.03
N ILE A 51 1.40 5.25 17.37
CA ILE A 51 0.82 4.99 18.69
C ILE A 51 0.46 3.51 18.82
N ALA A 52 -0.01 2.88 17.74
CA ALA A 52 -0.45 1.50 17.71
C ALA A 52 0.72 0.51 17.51
N THR A 53 0.57 -0.70 18.07
CA THR A 53 1.53 -1.79 17.86
C THR A 53 1.44 -2.34 16.43
N GLU A 54 2.49 -2.99 15.93
CA GLU A 54 2.47 -3.64 14.60
C GLU A 54 1.29 -4.61 14.44
N ARG A 55 1.00 -5.40 15.48
CA ARG A 55 -0.15 -6.31 15.49
C ARG A 55 -1.47 -5.58 15.28
N ASP A 56 -1.64 -4.42 15.91
CA ASP A 56 -2.87 -3.63 15.80
C ASP A 56 -2.95 -2.92 14.44
N LEU A 57 -1.81 -2.44 13.91
CA LEU A 57 -1.70 -1.88 12.56
C LEU A 57 -2.08 -2.88 11.47
N ARG A 58 -1.63 -4.14 11.61
CA ARG A 58 -1.91 -5.24 10.68
C ARG A 58 -3.31 -5.86 10.87
N SER A 59 -4.06 -5.51 11.92
CA SER A 59 -5.34 -6.15 12.22
C SER A 59 -6.51 -5.55 11.45
N ASP A 60 -7.22 -6.31 10.63
CA ASP A 60 -8.41 -5.83 9.90
C ASP A 60 -9.57 -5.36 10.80
N ARG A 61 -9.55 -5.71 12.09
CA ARG A 61 -10.60 -5.38 13.06
C ARG A 61 -10.68 -3.89 13.40
N LEU A 62 -9.58 -3.16 13.25
CA LEU A 62 -9.55 -1.72 13.45
C LEU A 62 -9.73 -1.03 12.08
N SER A 63 -10.97 -0.73 11.69
CA SER A 63 -11.22 0.13 10.52
C SER A 63 -11.32 1.58 11.00
N GLY A 64 -10.38 2.45 10.63
CA GLY A 64 -10.46 3.89 10.95
C GLY A 64 -9.11 4.61 11.08
N ASP A 65 -9.18 5.94 11.17
CA ASP A 65 -8.06 6.90 11.20
C ASP A 65 -7.02 6.63 12.31
N GLY A 66 -7.40 5.89 13.36
CA GLY A 66 -6.53 5.59 14.49
C GLY A 66 -5.39 4.62 14.19
N LYS A 67 -5.50 3.79 13.14
CA LYS A 67 -4.43 2.84 12.78
C LYS A 67 -3.14 3.58 12.42
N SER A 68 -3.21 4.51 11.46
CA SER A 68 -2.03 5.24 11.00
C SER A 68 -1.62 6.39 11.93
N GLN A 69 -2.23 6.51 13.11
CA GLN A 69 -1.95 7.64 14.00
C GLN A 69 -0.50 7.62 14.46
N LEU A 70 0.17 8.74 14.23
CA LEU A 70 1.53 8.99 14.66
C LEU A 70 1.54 9.53 16.09
N LYS A 71 2.64 9.31 16.81
CA LYS A 71 2.85 9.82 18.18
C LYS A 71 2.87 11.35 18.27
N SER A 72 3.21 11.99 17.17
CA SER A 72 3.18 13.44 16.96
C SER A 72 2.85 13.70 15.49
N ASP A 73 2.93 14.94 15.00
CA ASP A 73 2.82 15.18 13.56
C ASP A 73 3.96 14.50 12.77
N ALA A 74 3.80 14.45 11.44
CA ALA A 74 4.69 13.75 10.52
C ALA A 74 6.15 14.23 10.57
N ASN A 75 6.40 15.48 10.98
CA ASN A 75 7.76 16.00 11.15
C ASN A 75 8.25 15.74 12.56
N GLY A 76 7.39 15.93 13.56
CA GLY A 76 7.69 15.70 14.97
C GLY A 76 8.23 14.30 15.24
N VAL A 77 7.70 13.26 14.58
CA VAL A 77 8.18 11.88 14.79
C VAL A 77 9.60 11.68 14.26
N CYS A 78 9.97 12.39 13.19
CA CYS A 78 11.33 12.35 12.65
C CYS A 78 12.29 13.16 13.54
N LEU A 79 11.86 14.34 14.00
CA LEU A 79 12.67 15.26 14.79
C LEU A 79 13.02 14.76 16.20
N GLN A 80 12.38 13.69 16.67
CA GLN A 80 12.75 13.02 17.92
C GLN A 80 14.16 12.40 17.87
N CYS A 81 14.59 11.97 16.68
CA CYS A 81 15.89 11.33 16.46
C CYS A 81 16.79 12.13 15.50
N HIS A 82 16.19 12.90 14.59
CA HIS A 82 16.89 13.68 13.58
C HIS A 82 16.92 15.17 13.96
N GLY A 83 18.02 15.86 13.66
CA GLY A 83 18.13 17.30 13.86
C GLY A 83 17.27 18.11 12.88
N ILE A 84 17.11 19.40 13.15
CA ILE A 84 16.35 20.33 12.27
C ILE A 84 16.92 20.40 10.85
N ASP A 85 18.23 20.19 10.71
CA ASP A 85 18.94 20.22 9.42
C ASP A 85 18.74 18.95 8.59
N PHE A 86 18.05 17.93 9.13
CA PHE A 86 17.79 16.68 8.41
C PHE A 86 16.83 16.87 7.24
N GLY A 87 15.88 17.81 7.36
CA GLY A 87 14.84 18.04 6.36
C GLY A 87 15.08 19.31 5.56
N HIS A 88 15.17 19.20 4.23
CA HIS A 88 15.17 20.38 3.37
C HIS A 88 13.76 20.98 3.24
N GLY A 89 13.59 22.23 3.69
CA GLY A 89 12.36 22.99 3.46
C GLY A 89 11.13 22.53 4.24
N VAL A 90 11.28 21.63 5.21
CA VAL A 90 10.18 21.14 6.06
C VAL A 90 9.42 22.30 6.69
N GLY A 91 8.09 22.22 6.69
CA GLY A 91 7.18 23.27 7.20
C GLY A 91 6.99 24.47 6.27
N LYS A 92 7.68 24.53 5.12
CA LYS A 92 7.43 25.57 4.11
C LYS A 92 6.27 25.17 3.21
N LYS A 93 5.61 26.16 2.59
CA LYS A 93 4.62 25.96 1.53
C LYS A 93 5.29 26.21 0.18
N PRO A 94 5.47 25.21 -0.69
CA PRO A 94 6.05 25.45 -2.00
C PRO A 94 5.06 26.23 -2.88
N GLU A 95 5.56 27.19 -3.65
CA GLU A 95 4.73 28.03 -4.54
C GLU A 95 4.39 27.34 -5.87
N MET A 96 5.21 26.38 -6.31
CA MET A 96 5.08 25.74 -7.62
C MET A 96 5.69 24.33 -7.67
N ASN A 97 5.13 23.52 -8.60
CA ASN A 97 5.52 22.17 -9.03
C ASN A 97 5.54 21.11 -7.94
N ARG A 98 4.99 19.89 -8.17
CA ARG A 98 5.40 18.62 -7.51
C ARG A 98 4.84 17.39 -8.25
N LYS A 99 5.55 16.90 -9.28
CA LYS A 99 5.19 15.61 -9.89
C LYS A 99 5.54 14.49 -8.89
N GLY A 100 4.51 13.91 -8.26
CA GLY A 100 4.65 12.73 -7.41
C GLY A 100 5.10 12.98 -5.96
N LEU A 101 5.10 14.23 -5.48
CA LEU A 101 5.45 14.57 -4.10
C LEU A 101 4.26 15.25 -3.39
N PRO A 102 3.50 14.52 -2.56
CA PRO A 102 2.35 15.07 -1.88
C PRO A 102 2.76 16.06 -0.78
N LEU A 103 1.84 16.95 -0.41
CA LEU A 103 1.99 17.83 0.75
C LEU A 103 1.12 17.30 1.89
N ASP A 104 1.35 17.79 3.10
CA ASP A 104 0.45 17.50 4.21
C ASP A 104 -0.90 18.22 4.05
N GLY A 105 -1.78 18.05 5.05
CA GLY A 105 -3.13 18.64 5.04
C GLY A 105 -3.16 20.16 4.98
N ASP A 106 -2.08 20.83 5.40
CA ASP A 106 -1.94 22.29 5.37
C ASP A 106 -1.23 22.79 4.09
N GLY A 107 -0.82 21.86 3.22
CA GLY A 107 -0.06 22.15 2.02
C GLY A 107 1.41 22.46 2.32
N LEU A 108 1.96 21.94 3.42
CA LEU A 108 3.36 22.12 3.81
C LEU A 108 4.21 20.90 3.43
N ILE A 109 5.52 21.14 3.30
CA ILE A 109 6.52 20.08 3.16
C ILE A 109 6.61 19.31 4.47
N ALA A 110 6.41 17.99 4.41
CA ALA A 110 6.60 17.11 5.57
C ALA A 110 7.50 15.91 5.23
N CYS A 111 8.33 15.48 6.17
CA CYS A 111 9.38 14.48 5.96
C CYS A 111 8.83 13.18 5.33
N ALA A 112 7.94 12.49 6.07
CA ALA A 112 7.37 11.19 5.70
C ALA A 112 6.16 11.27 4.75
N ILE A 113 5.66 12.47 4.48
CA ILE A 113 4.55 12.69 3.54
C ILE A 113 5.13 13.09 2.19
N THR A 114 5.94 14.14 2.14
CA THR A 114 6.43 14.70 0.89
C THR A 114 7.59 13.92 0.31
N CYS A 115 8.72 13.85 1.01
CA CYS A 115 9.97 13.44 0.39
C CYS A 115 10.24 11.95 0.59
N HIS A 116 10.00 11.45 1.80
CA HIS A 116 10.30 10.08 2.17
C HIS A 116 9.05 9.20 2.21
N ASP A 117 9.15 8.00 1.65
CA ASP A 117 8.21 6.91 1.87
C ASP A 117 8.79 5.96 2.93
N MET A 118 8.25 6.03 4.14
CA MET A 118 8.73 5.25 5.28
C MET A 118 8.27 3.79 5.25
N HIS A 119 7.47 3.39 4.25
CA HIS A 119 7.00 2.03 4.08
C HIS A 119 7.41 1.50 2.71
N VAL A 120 8.71 1.29 2.53
CA VAL A 120 9.29 0.90 1.24
C VAL A 120 8.94 -0.54 0.90
N VAL A 121 8.68 -0.79 -0.39
CA VAL A 121 8.52 -2.15 -0.91
C VAL A 121 9.92 -2.70 -1.16
N ALA A 122 10.33 -3.69 -0.36
CA ALA A 122 11.73 -4.11 -0.23
C ALA A 122 12.41 -4.61 -1.53
N ALA A 123 11.66 -4.85 -2.61
CA ALA A 123 12.12 -5.67 -3.73
C ALA A 123 12.54 -4.94 -5.02
N GLU A 124 12.12 -3.69 -5.29
CA GLU A 124 12.17 -3.20 -6.69
C GLU A 124 12.91 -1.88 -6.95
N ASN A 125 13.32 -1.12 -5.92
CA ASN A 125 14.00 0.17 -6.15
C ASN A 125 15.20 0.39 -5.21
N PRO A 126 16.46 0.25 -5.68
CA PRO A 126 17.65 0.44 -4.86
C PRO A 126 17.81 1.87 -4.32
N HIS A 127 17.29 2.89 -5.00
CA HIS A 127 17.29 4.27 -4.51
C HIS A 127 16.30 4.47 -3.36
N GLN A 128 15.11 3.88 -3.48
CA GLN A 128 14.13 3.87 -2.39
C GLN A 128 14.67 3.09 -1.18
N LYS A 129 15.45 2.04 -1.40
CA LYS A 129 16.09 1.28 -0.32
C LYS A 129 17.19 2.04 0.41
N ALA A 130 17.90 2.95 -0.26
CA ALA A 130 19.01 3.70 0.35
C ALA A 130 18.54 4.99 1.04
N TYR A 131 17.62 5.72 0.41
CA TYR A 131 17.24 7.07 0.85
C TYR A 131 15.75 7.19 1.20
N HIS A 132 14.97 6.14 0.95
CA HIS A 132 13.53 6.10 1.21
C HIS A 132 12.79 7.22 0.48
N LEU A 133 13.30 7.71 -0.66
CA LEU A 133 12.70 8.82 -1.38
C LEU A 133 11.54 8.35 -2.27
N ARG A 134 10.52 9.20 -2.41
CA ARG A 134 9.36 8.95 -3.30
C ARG A 134 9.69 9.08 -4.79
N ILE A 135 10.71 9.87 -5.12
CA ILE A 135 11.20 10.08 -6.49
C ILE A 135 12.73 9.99 -6.53
N PRO A 136 13.35 9.82 -7.71
CA PRO A 136 14.80 9.83 -7.85
C PRO A 136 15.45 11.11 -7.30
N VAL A 137 16.66 10.99 -6.77
CA VAL A 137 17.39 12.11 -6.13
C VAL A 137 17.62 13.24 -7.13
N GLU A 138 17.94 12.90 -8.38
CA GLU A 138 18.18 13.81 -9.49
C GLU A 138 16.96 14.66 -9.87
N ASP A 139 15.75 14.17 -9.58
CA ASP A 139 14.50 14.88 -9.85
C ASP A 139 14.00 15.66 -8.61
N LEU A 140 14.56 15.40 -7.43
CA LEU A 140 14.05 15.94 -6.17
C LEU A 140 14.14 17.48 -6.11
N CYS A 141 15.29 18.06 -6.44
CA CYS A 141 15.45 19.52 -6.40
C CYS A 141 14.52 20.20 -7.41
N PHE A 142 14.47 19.66 -8.63
CA PHE A 142 13.67 20.24 -9.73
C PHE A 142 12.17 19.98 -9.61
N SER A 143 11.77 19.13 -8.67
CA SER A 143 10.37 18.98 -8.31
C SER A 143 9.80 20.23 -7.61
N CYS A 144 10.65 21.17 -7.19
CA CYS A 144 10.27 22.37 -6.42
C CYS A 144 10.98 23.65 -6.87
N HIS A 145 12.13 23.49 -7.53
CA HIS A 145 12.95 24.58 -8.03
C HIS A 145 12.97 24.54 -9.56
N ASP A 146 13.13 25.70 -10.18
CA ASP A 146 13.38 25.77 -11.61
C ASP A 146 14.75 25.15 -11.95
N ARG A 147 14.84 24.57 -13.16
CA ARG A 147 16.07 23.99 -13.70
C ARG A 147 17.04 25.06 -14.19
#